data_AF-M7NQV1-F1
#
_entry.id   AF-M7NQV1-F1
#
_cell.length_a   1.000
_cell.length_b   1.000
_cell.length_c   1.000
_cell.angle_alpha   90.00
_cell.angle_beta   90.00
_cell.angle_gamma   90.00
#
_symmetry.space_group_name_H-M   'P 1'
#
loop_
_entity.id
_entity.type
_entity.pdbx_description
1 polymer ?
#
loop_
_entity_poly.entity_id
_entity_poly.type
_entity_poly.pdbx_seq_one_letter_code
_entity_poly.pdbx_strand_id
1 'polypeptide(L)'
;MKKHLTYSLASLLFGFLAFSCTPDEAELVEPSMDNKAALSLSCPAGATCVPVGNGQYQLSNAIYEGLNTWSFTIKQTGDPKGIGLSNLVIGYTLCPDEELPAGGILLESAAIINGSSQQTPVIEYSIGLGTGCAFTGSNDGYFKLDELTALSKDKLYTVRFTIESALPVRIDYFEVLVKAGNNCVSAVLDAGDCTPPPTDDCSYSQGYFFAKPGPTWGGLSVSLGGETYNEADGRYIWSTSNAGGIATSKKVFLQAATIMLSYQLGHMSSAVYGTLSADIAIISNYLAQFDKLTSYEQLPSGGDGAAAAWAAAARLDQFIQANHCDNR
;
A
#
# COMPACT_ATOMS: atom_id res chain seq x y z
N MET A 1 -26.69 32.75 -66.66
CA MET A 1 -26.29 33.38 -65.38
C MET A 1 -25.83 32.29 -64.42
N LYS A 2 -24.69 32.53 -63.77
CA LYS A 2 -23.77 31.56 -63.15
C LYS A 2 -24.35 30.92 -61.88
N LYS A 3 -24.19 29.60 -61.74
CA LYS A 3 -24.42 28.84 -60.51
C LYS A 3 -23.12 28.88 -59.68
N HIS A 4 -23.20 29.30 -58.42
CA HIS A 4 -22.10 29.18 -57.47
C HIS A 4 -22.27 27.92 -56.63
N LEU A 5 -21.26 27.06 -56.71
CA LEU A 5 -21.09 25.81 -55.98
C LEU A 5 -19.94 26.07 -54.99
N THR A 6 -20.22 26.18 -53.70
CA THR A 6 -19.21 26.37 -52.65
C THR A 6 -18.86 25.03 -52.04
N TYR A 7 -17.71 24.49 -52.44
CA TYR A 7 -16.99 23.45 -51.72
C TYR A 7 -16.20 24.12 -50.57
N SER A 8 -16.38 23.65 -49.34
CA SER A 8 -15.45 23.92 -48.25
C SER A 8 -14.83 22.58 -47.84
N LEU A 9 -13.67 22.31 -48.42
CA LEU A 9 -12.80 21.20 -48.10
C LEU A 9 -11.68 21.77 -47.22
N ALA A 10 -11.79 21.60 -45.90
CA ALA A 10 -10.73 21.94 -44.96
C ALA A 10 -10.08 20.64 -44.50
N SER A 11 -8.96 20.31 -45.14
CA SER A 11 -8.10 19.18 -44.81
C SER A 11 -6.89 19.64 -44.00
N LEU A 12 -6.59 18.86 -42.97
CA LEU A 12 -5.27 18.51 -42.43
C LEU A 12 -4.42 19.60 -41.73
N LEU A 13 -4.16 19.38 -40.44
CA LEU A 13 -2.80 19.11 -39.93
C LEU A 13 -2.89 18.42 -38.55
N PHE A 14 -2.77 17.09 -38.50
CA PHE A 14 -2.47 16.36 -37.27
C PHE A 14 -0.99 15.99 -37.29
N GLY A 15 -0.21 16.62 -36.42
CA GLY A 15 1.20 16.29 -36.21
C GLY A 15 1.32 14.99 -35.44
N PHE A 16 1.80 13.94 -36.11
CA PHE A 16 2.32 12.74 -35.48
C PHE A 16 3.76 13.04 -35.02
N LEU A 17 3.98 13.13 -33.71
CA LEU A 17 5.31 13.00 -33.11
C LEU A 17 5.56 11.52 -32.86
N ALA A 18 6.37 10.90 -33.70
CA ALA A 18 6.88 9.55 -33.49
C ALA A 18 8.13 9.63 -32.58
N PHE A 19 8.06 9.04 -31.39
CA PHE A 19 9.24 8.72 -30.59
C PHE A 19 9.82 7.40 -31.08
N SER A 20 11.06 7.42 -31.58
CA SER A 20 11.85 6.22 -31.86
C SER A 20 12.67 5.84 -30.62
N CYS A 21 12.39 4.70 -30.01
CA CYS A 21 13.33 4.04 -29.09
C CYS A 21 14.19 3.05 -29.87
N THR A 22 15.51 3.19 -29.75
CA THR A 22 16.52 2.21 -30.18
C THR A 22 16.47 0.98 -29.28
N PRO A 23 16.63 -0.25 -29.83
CA PRO A 23 16.81 -1.44 -29.02
C PRO A 23 18.30 -1.59 -28.67
N ASP A 24 18.64 -1.40 -27.40
CA ASP A 24 19.93 -1.84 -26.87
C ASP A 24 19.81 -3.31 -26.42
N GLU A 25 20.60 -4.17 -27.06
CA GLU A 25 20.76 -5.58 -26.73
C GLU A 25 21.53 -5.70 -25.40
N ALA A 26 20.87 -6.23 -24.36
CA ALA A 26 21.51 -6.60 -23.11
C ALA A 26 21.87 -8.09 -23.13
N GLU A 27 23.17 -8.33 -23.03
CA GLU A 27 23.85 -9.62 -22.98
C GLU A 27 23.43 -10.42 -21.72
N LEU A 28 22.97 -11.66 -21.92
CA LEU A 28 22.62 -12.60 -20.85
C LEU A 28 23.89 -13.15 -20.20
N VAL A 29 24.23 -12.63 -19.02
CA VAL A 29 25.24 -13.22 -18.13
C VAL A 29 24.53 -14.21 -17.19
N GLU A 30 24.84 -15.50 -17.32
CA GLU A 30 24.39 -16.53 -16.38
C GLU A 30 25.17 -16.41 -15.05
N PRO A 31 24.49 -16.29 -13.89
CA PRO A 31 25.18 -16.40 -12.62
C PRO A 31 25.35 -17.88 -12.22
N SER A 32 26.62 -18.26 -12.18
CA SER A 32 27.13 -19.52 -11.63
C SER A 32 26.65 -19.72 -10.18
N MET A 33 26.00 -20.86 -9.92
CA MET A 33 25.73 -21.34 -8.57
C MET A 33 27.00 -21.91 -7.97
N ASP A 34 27.53 -21.27 -6.93
CA ASP A 34 27.97 -21.95 -5.71
C ASP A 34 28.39 -20.92 -4.67
N ASN A 35 27.71 -20.94 -3.52
CA ASN A 35 28.33 -20.77 -2.21
C ASN A 35 27.29 -21.04 -1.12
N LYS A 36 27.57 -22.06 -0.30
CA LYS A 36 26.96 -22.26 1.02
C LYS A 36 27.26 -21.05 1.90
N ALA A 37 26.43 -20.01 1.80
CA ALA A 37 26.39 -18.93 2.77
C ALA A 37 25.64 -19.41 4.00
N ALA A 38 26.22 -19.21 5.17
CA ALA A 38 25.49 -19.27 6.43
C ALA A 38 24.20 -18.43 6.29
N LEU A 39 23.08 -18.95 6.78
CA LEU A 39 21.79 -18.26 6.83
C LEU A 39 21.96 -16.87 7.47
N SER A 40 22.22 -15.85 6.66
CA SER A 40 22.19 -14.47 7.11
C SER A 40 20.73 -14.12 7.30
N LEU A 41 20.32 -14.03 8.57
CA LEU A 41 19.05 -13.45 8.99
C LEU A 41 18.98 -12.00 8.53
N SER A 42 18.49 -11.75 7.32
CA SER A 42 18.18 -10.40 6.84
C SER A 42 16.69 -10.14 7.04
N CYS A 43 16.36 -8.98 7.62
CA CYS A 43 15.02 -8.41 7.50
C CYS A 43 14.61 -8.32 6.01
N PRO A 44 13.32 -8.09 5.73
CA PRO A 44 12.90 -7.75 4.37
C PRO A 44 13.83 -6.70 3.76
N ALA A 45 14.17 -6.86 2.48
CA ALA A 45 15.08 -5.94 1.80
C ALA A 45 14.56 -4.49 1.93
N GLY A 46 15.39 -3.59 2.46
CA GLY A 46 15.02 -2.19 2.72
C GLY A 46 14.52 -1.88 4.13
N ALA A 47 14.31 -2.88 4.99
CA ALA A 47 13.90 -2.66 6.38
C ALA A 47 15.09 -2.65 7.36
N THR A 48 15.08 -1.70 8.30
CA THR A 48 16.02 -1.68 9.44
C THR A 48 15.51 -2.62 10.53
N CYS A 49 16.39 -3.52 11.00
CA CYS A 49 16.06 -4.44 12.09
C CYS A 49 16.42 -3.86 13.46
N VAL A 50 15.53 -4.00 14.43
CA VAL A 50 15.74 -3.67 15.83
C VAL A 50 15.86 -4.96 16.65
N PRO A 51 17.06 -5.27 17.20
CA PRO A 51 17.21 -6.42 18.09
C PRO A 51 16.60 -6.12 19.47
N VAL A 52 15.91 -7.10 20.05
CA VAL A 52 15.15 -6.95 21.30
C VAL A 52 15.51 -8.04 22.30
N GLY A 53 15.59 -7.68 23.58
CA GLY A 53 15.79 -8.63 24.66
C GLY A 53 17.14 -9.34 24.62
N ASN A 54 18.23 -8.61 24.40
CA ASN A 54 19.57 -9.17 24.15
C ASN A 54 19.63 -10.07 22.89
N GLY A 55 18.87 -9.70 21.84
CA GLY A 55 18.84 -10.43 20.58
C GLY A 55 18.03 -11.72 20.64
N GLN A 56 17.06 -11.83 21.56
CA GLN A 56 16.10 -12.93 21.58
C GLN A 56 15.03 -12.80 20.50
N TYR A 57 14.73 -11.55 20.12
CA TYR A 57 13.82 -11.22 19.04
C TYR A 57 14.47 -10.20 18.12
N GLN A 58 14.02 -10.19 16.88
CA GLN A 58 14.37 -9.21 15.87
C GLN A 58 13.07 -8.69 15.27
N LEU A 59 12.85 -7.38 15.37
CA LEU A 59 11.70 -6.70 14.80
C LEU A 59 12.17 -5.81 13.64
N SER A 60 11.31 -5.52 12.67
CA SER A 60 11.56 -4.43 11.71
C SER A 60 10.90 -3.13 12.18
N ASN A 61 11.34 -1.99 11.64
CA ASN A 61 10.51 -0.78 11.66
C ASN A 61 9.10 -1.05 11.11
N ALA A 62 8.15 -0.21 11.51
CA ALA A 62 6.79 -0.28 11.01
C ALA A 62 6.71 0.31 9.60
N ILE A 63 5.83 -0.24 8.79
CA ILE A 63 5.57 0.14 7.40
C ILE A 63 4.11 0.54 7.33
N TYR A 64 3.84 1.77 6.87
CA TYR A 64 2.49 2.18 6.53
C TYR A 64 2.10 1.57 5.18
N GLU A 65 1.01 0.81 5.16
CA GLU A 65 0.49 0.13 3.96
C GLU A 65 -0.68 0.89 3.32
N GLY A 66 -0.99 2.09 3.83
CA GLY A 66 -2.17 2.84 3.46
C GLY A 66 -3.42 2.44 4.24
N LEU A 67 -4.47 3.25 4.13
CA LEU A 67 -5.78 2.99 4.74
C LEU A 67 -5.68 2.66 6.24
N ASN A 68 -4.91 3.44 7.00
CA ASN A 68 -4.72 3.21 8.44
C ASN A 68 -4.18 1.80 8.76
N THR A 69 -3.44 1.18 7.85
CA THR A 69 -2.86 -0.14 8.06
C THR A 69 -1.36 -0.03 8.22
N TRP A 70 -0.83 -0.65 9.27
CA TRP A 70 0.60 -0.79 9.48
C TRP A 70 0.98 -2.26 9.55
N SER A 71 2.21 -2.54 9.17
CA SER A 71 2.83 -3.82 9.44
C SER A 71 4.26 -3.69 9.92
N PHE A 72 4.70 -4.67 10.69
CA PHE A 72 6.10 -4.89 11.01
C PHE A 72 6.37 -6.39 11.07
N THR A 73 7.62 -6.78 10.92
CA THR A 73 8.02 -8.18 11.04
C THR A 73 8.58 -8.48 12.42
N ILE A 74 8.34 -9.69 12.91
CA ILE A 74 8.94 -10.23 14.14
C ILE A 74 9.51 -11.62 13.86
N LYS A 75 10.74 -11.85 14.33
CA LYS A 75 11.39 -13.15 14.32
C LYS A 75 11.96 -13.45 15.70
N GLN A 76 11.68 -14.64 16.19
CA GLN A 76 12.34 -15.17 17.38
C GLN A 76 13.68 -15.79 16.98
N THR A 77 14.78 -15.22 17.47
CA THR A 77 16.16 -15.62 17.19
C THR A 77 16.80 -16.40 18.34
N GLY A 78 16.35 -16.17 19.57
CA GLY A 78 16.79 -16.90 20.76
C GLY A 78 15.94 -18.13 21.05
N ASP A 79 16.41 -18.97 21.97
CA ASP A 79 15.60 -20.07 22.50
C ASP A 79 14.35 -19.53 23.21
N PRO A 80 13.18 -20.20 23.05
CA PRO A 80 11.96 -19.80 23.73
C PRO A 80 12.16 -19.84 25.24
N LYS A 81 11.79 -18.74 25.91
CA LYS A 81 11.69 -18.71 27.36
C LYS A 81 10.28 -19.11 27.77
N GLY A 82 10.15 -20.16 28.58
CA GLY A 82 8.86 -20.67 29.04
C GLY A 82 8.01 -21.21 27.88
N ILE A 83 6.74 -20.82 27.82
CA ILE A 83 5.79 -21.25 26.78
C ILE A 83 6.02 -20.57 25.41
N GLY A 84 7.05 -19.74 25.25
CA GLY A 84 7.28 -18.94 24.06
C GLY A 84 6.64 -17.56 24.17
N LEU A 85 6.37 -16.93 23.01
CA LEU A 85 5.68 -15.64 22.98
C LEU A 85 4.22 -15.84 23.39
N SER A 86 3.73 -15.07 24.35
CA SER A 86 2.32 -15.11 24.76
C SER A 86 1.50 -14.00 24.12
N ASN A 87 2.02 -12.77 24.15
CA ASN A 87 1.37 -11.59 23.59
C ASN A 87 2.38 -10.52 23.15
N LEU A 88 1.87 -9.63 22.32
CA LEU A 88 2.49 -8.36 21.97
C LEU A 88 1.64 -7.25 22.57
N VAL A 89 2.26 -6.30 23.27
CA VAL A 89 1.60 -5.03 23.62
C VAL A 89 2.23 -3.95 22.76
N ILE A 90 1.42 -3.25 21.98
CA ILE A 90 1.86 -2.26 21.01
C ILE A 90 1.32 -0.92 21.48
N GLY A 91 2.23 -0.08 21.98
CA GLY A 91 2.00 1.32 22.29
C GLY A 91 2.28 2.14 21.05
N TYR A 92 1.56 3.24 20.88
CA TYR A 92 1.77 4.15 19.77
C TYR A 92 1.91 5.59 20.29
N THR A 93 2.69 6.37 19.56
CA THR A 93 2.79 7.82 19.72
C THR A 93 2.41 8.49 18.41
N LEU A 94 1.44 9.39 18.46
CA LEU A 94 1.00 10.18 17.33
C LEU A 94 2.04 11.22 16.95
N CYS A 95 1.96 11.73 15.73
CA CYS A 95 2.71 12.92 15.35
C CYS A 95 2.29 14.15 16.17
N PRO A 96 3.19 15.13 16.41
CA PRO A 96 2.92 16.27 17.29
C PRO A 96 1.71 17.15 16.90
N ASP A 97 1.27 17.07 15.64
CA ASP A 97 0.17 17.82 15.05
C ASP A 97 -1.12 17.02 14.92
N GLU A 98 -1.12 15.73 15.31
CA GLU A 98 -2.30 14.88 15.34
C GLU A 98 -3.04 15.00 16.68
N GLU A 99 -4.36 15.13 16.62
CA GLU A 99 -5.21 15.06 17.81
C GLU A 99 -5.75 13.63 17.98
N LEU A 100 -5.62 13.09 19.20
CA LEU A 100 -6.22 11.81 19.55
C LEU A 100 -7.75 11.86 19.35
N PRO A 101 -8.35 10.90 18.63
CA PRO A 101 -9.80 10.76 18.64
C PRO A 101 -10.30 10.51 20.06
N ALA A 102 -11.48 11.05 20.38
CA ALA A 102 -12.10 10.88 21.69
C ALA A 102 -12.36 9.38 21.95
N GLY A 103 -11.57 8.78 22.84
CA GLY A 103 -11.61 7.34 23.14
C GLY A 103 -10.32 6.58 22.82
N GLY A 104 -9.33 7.24 22.22
CA GLY A 104 -8.10 6.60 21.78
C GLY A 104 -8.26 5.87 20.44
N ILE A 105 -7.20 5.19 20.02
CA ILE A 105 -7.20 4.39 18.80
C ILE A 105 -7.83 3.04 19.08
N LEU A 106 -8.83 2.67 18.29
CA LEU A 106 -9.34 1.32 18.18
C LEU A 106 -8.75 0.65 16.94
N LEU A 107 -8.59 -0.66 16.99
CA LEU A 107 -8.25 -1.47 15.83
C LEU A 107 -9.50 -2.04 15.19
N GLU A 108 -9.62 -1.86 13.88
CA GLU A 108 -10.58 -2.56 13.04
C GLU A 108 -10.18 -4.02 12.86
N SER A 109 -8.89 -4.30 12.67
CA SER A 109 -8.39 -5.66 12.47
C SER A 109 -6.93 -5.84 12.88
N ALA A 110 -6.55 -7.09 13.14
CA ALA A 110 -5.16 -7.50 13.33
C ALA A 110 -4.94 -8.91 12.76
N ALA A 111 -3.73 -9.18 12.29
CA ALA A 111 -3.33 -10.46 11.74
C ALA A 111 -1.84 -10.74 12.00
N ILE A 112 -1.53 -12.02 12.23
CA ILE A 112 -0.17 -12.55 12.29
C ILE A 112 0.01 -13.48 11.09
N ILE A 113 0.87 -13.11 10.16
CA ILE A 113 1.00 -13.74 8.84
C ILE A 113 2.36 -14.43 8.73
N ASN A 114 2.38 -15.65 8.19
CA ASN A 114 3.58 -16.41 7.84
C ASN A 114 3.35 -17.13 6.50
N GLY A 115 3.86 -16.55 5.41
CA GLY A 115 3.57 -17.06 4.06
C GLY A 115 2.08 -17.09 3.79
N SER A 116 1.52 -18.26 3.50
CA SER A 116 0.07 -18.46 3.28
C SER A 116 -0.74 -18.71 4.56
N SER A 117 -0.10 -18.82 5.73
CA SER A 117 -0.78 -19.01 7.00
C SER A 117 -1.07 -17.66 7.66
N GLN A 118 -2.29 -17.50 8.16
CA GLN A 118 -2.73 -16.30 8.88
C GLN A 118 -3.46 -16.71 10.17
N GLN A 119 -3.10 -16.05 11.28
CA GLN A 119 -3.83 -16.11 12.54
C GLN A 119 -4.43 -14.72 12.83
N THR A 120 -5.68 -14.67 13.25
CA THR A 120 -6.31 -13.46 13.83
C THR A 120 -6.14 -13.51 15.35
N PRO A 121 -5.30 -12.65 15.95
CA PRO A 121 -5.13 -12.63 17.40
C PRO A 121 -6.33 -11.97 18.09
N VAL A 122 -6.48 -12.23 19.39
CA VAL A 122 -7.46 -11.50 20.22
C VAL A 122 -6.90 -10.10 20.49
N ILE A 123 -7.69 -9.07 20.19
CA ILE A 123 -7.33 -7.67 20.45
C ILE A 123 -7.90 -7.27 21.81
N GLU A 124 -7.04 -6.76 22.69
CA GLU A 124 -7.43 -6.23 23.99
C GLU A 124 -6.85 -4.84 24.24
N TYR A 125 -7.55 -4.01 25.01
CA TYR A 125 -7.12 -2.66 25.38
C TYR A 125 -6.75 -2.55 26.85
N SER A 126 -6.41 -3.68 27.47
CA SER A 126 -5.96 -3.73 28.86
C SER A 126 -4.66 -4.54 28.97
N ILE A 127 -3.68 -3.97 29.66
CA ILE A 127 -2.49 -4.72 30.08
C ILE A 127 -2.82 -5.29 31.45
N GLY A 128 -3.30 -6.53 31.48
CA GLY A 128 -3.70 -7.19 32.72
C GLY A 128 -2.65 -7.06 33.83
N LEU A 129 -3.11 -6.92 35.08
CA LEU A 129 -2.24 -6.89 36.25
C LEU A 129 -1.49 -8.22 36.34
N GLY A 130 -0.15 -8.19 36.22
CA GLY A 130 0.71 -9.38 36.36
C GLY A 130 1.43 -9.83 35.09
N THR A 131 1.27 -9.13 33.96
CA THR A 131 2.07 -9.43 32.76
C THR A 131 3.54 -9.06 32.92
N GLY A 132 3.87 -8.14 33.83
CA GLY A 132 5.23 -7.58 33.98
C GLY A 132 5.66 -6.71 32.80
N CYS A 133 4.77 -6.52 31.82
CA CYS A 133 4.94 -5.59 30.71
C CYS A 133 4.28 -4.28 31.10
N ALA A 134 5.05 -3.21 31.16
CA ALA A 134 4.52 -1.86 31.34
C ALA A 134 5.31 -0.93 30.45
N PHE A 135 4.60 -0.04 29.77
CA PHE A 135 5.24 1.06 29.06
C PHE A 135 5.88 2.00 30.07
N THR A 136 7.11 2.41 29.79
CA THR A 136 7.82 3.42 30.60
C THR A 136 7.70 4.82 30.00
N GLY A 137 7.28 4.93 28.74
CA GLY A 137 7.11 6.18 28.01
C GLY A 137 5.70 6.75 28.04
N SER A 138 5.58 7.96 27.50
CA SER A 138 4.32 8.66 27.25
C SER A 138 3.75 8.22 25.89
N ASN A 139 3.29 6.98 25.81
CA ASN A 139 2.51 6.53 24.66
C ASN A 139 1.12 7.16 24.72
N ASP A 140 0.57 7.54 23.57
CA ASP A 140 -0.76 8.14 23.43
C ASP A 140 -1.88 7.12 23.63
N GLY A 141 -1.56 5.85 23.40
CA GLY A 141 -2.39 4.72 23.77
C GLY A 141 -1.69 3.40 23.46
N TYR A 142 -2.45 2.31 23.61
CA TYR A 142 -1.94 0.97 23.34
C TYR A 142 -3.04 -0.03 23.05
N PHE A 143 -2.65 -1.14 22.43
CA PHE A 143 -3.45 -2.35 22.32
C PHE A 143 -2.56 -3.58 22.54
N LYS A 144 -3.17 -4.71 22.89
CA LYS A 144 -2.53 -6.00 23.10
C LYS A 144 -3.08 -6.99 22.08
N LEU A 145 -2.17 -7.70 21.42
CA LEU A 145 -2.46 -8.88 20.61
C LEU A 145 -2.16 -10.11 21.48
N ASP A 146 -3.20 -10.78 21.95
CA ASP A 146 -3.10 -11.94 22.83
C ASP A 146 -3.29 -13.27 22.10
N GLU A 147 -3.01 -14.36 22.82
CA GLU A 147 -3.17 -15.74 22.36
C GLU A 147 -2.29 -16.06 21.13
N LEU A 148 -1.06 -15.54 21.12
CA LEU A 148 -0.11 -15.72 20.03
C LEU A 148 0.51 -17.12 20.04
N THR A 149 -0.25 -18.11 19.58
CA THR A 149 0.18 -19.52 19.54
C THR A 149 0.93 -19.90 18.26
N ALA A 150 0.85 -19.10 17.20
CA ALA A 150 1.45 -19.44 15.90
C ALA A 150 2.97 -19.20 15.81
N LEU A 151 3.59 -18.51 16.76
CA LEU A 151 4.98 -18.06 16.64
C LEU A 151 5.97 -19.15 17.02
N SER A 152 6.69 -19.66 16.04
CA SER A 152 7.73 -20.67 16.19
C SER A 152 9.12 -20.08 15.96
N LYS A 153 10.11 -20.64 16.66
CA LYS A 153 11.51 -20.22 16.57
C LYS A 153 11.98 -20.19 15.10
N ASP A 154 12.80 -19.20 14.78
CA ASP A 154 13.47 -19.00 13.49
C ASP A 154 12.56 -18.68 12.29
N LYS A 155 11.24 -18.63 12.48
CA LYS A 155 10.29 -18.15 11.46
C LYS A 155 10.08 -16.64 11.55
N LEU A 156 9.92 -16.02 10.38
CA LEU A 156 9.59 -14.61 10.24
C LEU A 156 8.06 -14.47 10.13
N TYR A 157 7.48 -13.58 10.93
CA TYR A 157 6.05 -13.30 10.89
C TYR A 157 5.83 -11.82 10.62
N THR A 158 4.79 -11.51 9.86
CA THR A 158 4.31 -10.14 9.69
C THR A 158 3.16 -9.91 10.64
N VAL A 159 3.32 -8.98 11.56
CA VAL A 159 2.25 -8.42 12.37
C VAL A 159 1.64 -7.30 11.55
N ARG A 160 0.35 -7.41 11.22
CA ARG A 160 -0.39 -6.43 10.42
C ARG A 160 -1.63 -6.02 11.19
N PHE A 161 -1.92 -4.73 11.28
CA PHE A 161 -3.11 -4.22 11.96
C PHE A 161 -3.63 -2.96 11.28
N THR A 162 -4.95 -2.76 11.39
CA THR A 162 -5.66 -1.62 10.82
C THR A 162 -6.33 -0.85 11.95
N ILE A 163 -6.07 0.44 12.02
CA ILE A 163 -6.70 1.37 12.96
C ILE A 163 -8.07 1.78 12.42
N GLU A 164 -9.10 1.66 13.25
CA GLU A 164 -10.43 2.15 12.97
C GLU A 164 -10.44 3.69 13.03
N SER A 165 -10.31 4.33 11.88
CA SER A 165 -10.44 5.78 11.76
C SER A 165 -10.94 6.17 10.38
N ALA A 166 -11.82 7.18 10.33
CA ALA A 166 -12.30 7.78 9.10
C ALA A 166 -11.22 8.65 8.41
N LEU A 167 -10.23 9.11 9.19
CA LEU A 167 -9.10 9.89 8.70
C LEU A 167 -7.81 9.09 8.87
N PRO A 168 -6.83 9.28 7.97
CA PRO A 168 -5.47 8.77 8.12
C PRO A 168 -4.85 9.27 9.42
N VAL A 169 -4.45 8.34 10.27
CA VAL A 169 -3.75 8.62 11.51
C VAL A 169 -2.26 8.55 11.22
N ARG A 170 -1.50 9.58 11.60
CA ARG A 170 -0.03 9.55 11.49
C ARG A 170 0.61 9.17 12.81
N ILE A 171 1.54 8.22 12.73
CA ILE A 171 2.23 7.64 13.88
C ILE A 171 3.71 7.97 13.79
N ASP A 172 4.31 8.48 14.86
CA ASP A 172 5.75 8.73 14.95
C ASP A 172 6.50 7.42 15.11
N TYR A 173 6.17 6.70 16.16
CA TYR A 173 6.74 5.40 16.46
C TYR A 173 5.76 4.51 17.21
N PHE A 174 6.06 3.22 17.17
CA PHE A 174 5.44 2.21 18.02
C PHE A 174 6.42 1.74 19.08
N GLU A 175 6.00 1.67 20.34
CA GLU A 175 6.71 0.92 21.37
C GLU A 175 6.11 -0.48 21.45
N VAL A 176 6.88 -1.51 21.10
CA VAL A 176 6.41 -2.90 21.11
C VAL A 176 7.03 -3.65 22.27
N LEU A 177 6.18 -4.09 23.19
CA LEU A 177 6.52 -5.00 24.29
C LEU A 177 6.25 -6.45 23.88
N VAL A 178 7.31 -7.23 23.87
CA VAL A 178 7.31 -8.65 23.50
C VAL A 178 7.30 -9.48 24.79
N LYS A 179 6.18 -10.13 25.10
CA LYS A 179 6.04 -10.95 26.31
C LYS A 179 6.37 -12.41 26.04
N ALA A 180 7.43 -12.90 26.67
CA ALA A 180 7.91 -14.29 26.57
C ALA A 180 8.04 -14.94 27.96
N GLY A 181 7.06 -15.77 28.33
CA GLY A 181 6.93 -16.28 29.69
C GLY A 181 6.83 -15.15 30.72
N ASN A 182 7.74 -15.13 31.70
CA ASN A 182 7.81 -14.11 32.75
C ASN A 182 8.65 -12.88 32.38
N ASN A 183 9.20 -12.82 31.17
CA ASN A 183 10.02 -11.70 30.73
C ASN A 183 9.24 -10.83 29.76
N CYS A 184 9.47 -9.53 29.86
CA CYS A 184 9.02 -8.54 28.90
C CYS A 184 10.22 -7.76 28.38
N VAL A 185 10.28 -7.57 27.08
CA VAL A 185 11.37 -6.84 26.43
C VAL A 185 10.75 -5.87 25.42
N SER A 186 11.30 -4.66 25.32
CA SER A 186 10.74 -3.57 24.51
C SER A 186 11.59 -3.23 23.30
N ALA A 187 10.95 -2.76 22.25
CA ALA A 187 11.56 -2.12 21.08
C ALA A 187 10.79 -0.85 20.76
N VAL A 188 11.50 0.16 20.26
CA VAL A 188 10.88 1.29 19.56
C VAL A 188 11.03 1.03 18.07
N LEU A 189 9.92 1.04 17.35
CA LEU A 189 9.85 0.87 15.91
C LEU A 189 9.48 2.23 15.32
N ASP A 190 10.37 2.77 14.50
CA ASP A 190 10.06 3.96 13.71
C ASP A 190 8.91 3.65 12.75
N ALA A 191 7.92 4.53 12.68
CA ALA A 191 6.80 4.45 11.74
C ALA A 191 6.96 5.41 10.56
N GLY A 192 7.92 6.35 10.61
CA GLY A 192 8.34 7.21 9.51
C GLY A 192 7.35 8.29 9.07
N ASP A 193 6.21 8.43 9.76
CA ASP A 193 5.04 9.14 9.25
C ASP A 193 4.87 10.57 9.79
N CYS A 194 5.81 11.05 10.61
CA CYS A 194 5.79 12.45 11.10
C CYS A 194 6.58 13.43 10.24
N THR A 195 7.10 12.98 9.09
CA THR A 195 7.42 13.95 8.05
C THR A 195 6.07 14.54 7.61
N PRO A 196 5.84 15.86 7.73
CA PRO A 196 4.59 16.44 7.26
C PRO A 196 4.39 15.98 5.82
N PRO A 197 3.16 15.58 5.43
CA PRO A 197 2.90 15.22 4.04
C PRO A 197 3.45 16.34 3.17
N PRO A 198 4.08 16.01 2.01
CA PRO A 198 4.62 17.02 1.13
C PRO A 198 3.60 18.15 1.01
N THR A 199 4.04 19.40 1.25
CA THR A 199 3.17 20.58 1.35
C THR A 199 2.35 20.84 0.08
N ASP A 200 2.62 20.07 -0.97
CA ASP A 200 1.97 20.09 -2.26
C ASP A 200 1.36 18.72 -2.55
N ASP A 201 0.04 18.60 -2.34
CA ASP A 201 -0.74 17.47 -2.80
C ASP A 201 -0.54 17.28 -4.31
N CYS A 202 0.02 16.14 -4.70
CA CYS A 202 0.29 15.80 -6.08
C CYS A 202 -0.05 14.35 -6.40
N SER A 203 -0.19 14.05 -7.69
CA SER A 203 -0.30 12.69 -8.20
C SER A 203 0.69 12.49 -9.33
N TYR A 204 1.38 11.36 -9.33
CA TYR A 204 2.06 10.91 -10.55
C TYR A 204 1.02 10.55 -11.61
N SER A 205 1.44 10.50 -12.88
CA SER A 205 0.57 10.07 -13.98
C SER A 205 0.52 8.55 -14.12
N GLN A 206 -0.45 8.08 -14.91
CA GLN A 206 -0.48 6.68 -15.37
C GLN A 206 0.83 6.24 -16.04
N GLY A 207 1.49 7.15 -16.76
CA GLY A 207 2.77 6.83 -17.41
C GLY A 207 3.85 6.44 -16.40
N TYR A 208 3.89 7.12 -15.25
CA TYR A 208 4.79 6.78 -14.15
C TYR A 208 4.51 5.38 -13.59
N PHE A 209 3.25 5.09 -13.23
CA PHE A 209 2.92 3.82 -12.56
C PHE A 209 2.87 2.60 -13.48
N PHE A 210 2.48 2.76 -14.74
CA PHE A 210 2.19 1.60 -15.60
C PHE A 210 3.09 1.49 -16.82
N ALA A 211 3.65 2.60 -17.33
CA ALA A 211 4.46 2.61 -18.55
C ALA A 211 5.97 2.57 -18.28
N LYS A 212 6.46 3.26 -17.23
CA LYS A 212 7.89 3.34 -16.91
C LYS A 212 8.46 1.97 -16.54
N PRO A 213 9.65 1.56 -17.01
CA PRO A 213 10.26 0.30 -16.61
C PRO A 213 10.73 0.32 -15.14
N GLY A 214 10.70 -0.85 -14.50
CA GLY A 214 11.11 -1.04 -13.09
C GLY A 214 9.96 -0.86 -12.08
N PRO A 215 10.14 -1.28 -10.81
CA PRO A 215 9.09 -1.23 -9.80
C PRO A 215 8.75 0.22 -9.45
N THR A 216 7.51 0.63 -9.69
CA THR A 216 7.03 2.00 -9.39
C THR A 216 5.95 2.04 -8.32
N TRP A 217 5.39 0.88 -7.95
CA TRP A 217 4.36 0.81 -6.93
C TRP A 217 4.94 0.57 -5.53
N GLY A 218 6.26 0.41 -5.40
CA GLY A 218 6.90 0.19 -4.10
C GLY A 218 6.44 -1.10 -3.39
N GLY A 219 5.97 -2.11 -4.14
CA GLY A 219 5.39 -3.33 -3.57
C GLY A 219 3.94 -3.18 -3.08
N LEU A 220 3.32 -2.02 -3.27
CA LEU A 220 1.92 -1.77 -2.94
C LEU A 220 0.97 -2.53 -3.87
N SER A 221 -0.30 -2.58 -3.47
CA SER A 221 -1.41 -3.11 -4.26
C SER A 221 -2.63 -2.20 -4.12
N VAL A 222 -3.48 -2.20 -5.14
CA VAL A 222 -4.74 -1.44 -5.16
C VAL A 222 -5.93 -2.41 -5.18
N SER A 223 -6.96 -2.10 -4.40
CA SER A 223 -8.20 -2.87 -4.38
C SER A 223 -9.33 -2.09 -5.07
N LEU A 224 -9.83 -2.60 -6.20
CA LEU A 224 -10.85 -1.96 -7.03
C LEU A 224 -11.85 -3.01 -7.53
N GLY A 225 -13.15 -2.72 -7.41
CA GLY A 225 -14.18 -3.66 -7.85
C GLY A 225 -14.20 -4.98 -7.07
N GLY A 226 -13.74 -4.99 -5.82
CA GLY A 226 -13.64 -6.21 -5.00
C GLY A 226 -12.42 -7.08 -5.30
N GLU A 227 -11.59 -6.70 -6.26
CA GLU A 227 -10.37 -7.41 -6.65
C GLU A 227 -9.12 -6.65 -6.24
N THR A 228 -8.06 -7.37 -5.87
CA THR A 228 -6.75 -6.78 -5.53
C THR A 228 -5.78 -6.95 -6.69
N TYR A 229 -5.17 -5.83 -7.10
CA TYR A 229 -4.23 -5.73 -8.21
C TYR A 229 -2.85 -5.34 -7.70
N ASN A 230 -1.84 -6.08 -8.13
CA ASN A 230 -0.45 -5.70 -7.94
C ASN A 230 0.10 -4.97 -9.17
N GLU A 231 1.36 -4.58 -9.12
CA GLU A 231 2.01 -3.86 -10.22
C GLU A 231 2.00 -4.63 -11.55
N ALA A 232 2.22 -5.94 -11.52
CA ALA A 232 2.21 -6.77 -12.73
C ALA A 232 0.83 -6.78 -13.38
N ASP A 233 -0.23 -6.88 -12.58
CA ASP A 233 -1.61 -6.80 -13.04
C ASP A 233 -1.91 -5.45 -13.69
N GLY A 234 -1.51 -4.35 -13.05
CA GLY A 234 -1.73 -3.01 -13.58
C GLY A 234 -0.98 -2.76 -14.90
N ARG A 235 0.24 -3.27 -15.03
CA ARG A 235 1.03 -3.22 -16.27
C ARG A 235 0.40 -4.06 -17.38
N TYR A 236 -0.12 -5.24 -17.04
CA TYR A 236 -0.86 -6.06 -17.99
C TYR A 236 -2.05 -5.26 -18.56
N ILE A 237 -2.89 -4.68 -17.70
CA ILE A 237 -4.05 -3.86 -18.08
C ILE A 237 -3.64 -2.66 -18.95
N TRP A 238 -2.55 -1.97 -18.58
CA TRP A 238 -1.99 -0.88 -19.38
C TRP A 238 -1.57 -1.31 -20.79
N SER A 239 -0.93 -2.48 -20.89
CA SER A 239 -0.44 -3.01 -22.16
C SER A 239 -1.52 -3.64 -23.06
N THR A 240 -2.70 -3.94 -22.52
CA THR A 240 -3.81 -4.53 -23.30
C THR A 240 -4.17 -3.64 -24.50
N SER A 241 -4.52 -4.26 -25.62
CA SER A 241 -4.80 -3.56 -26.88
C SER A 241 -5.87 -2.47 -26.74
N ASN A 242 -5.66 -1.35 -27.44
CA ASN A 242 -6.66 -0.29 -27.64
C ASN A 242 -7.36 -0.40 -29.01
N ALA A 243 -7.27 -1.57 -29.67
CA ALA A 243 -7.96 -1.80 -30.94
C ALA A 243 -9.47 -1.64 -30.75
N GLY A 244 -10.09 -0.75 -31.52
CA GLY A 244 -11.50 -0.39 -31.36
C GLY A 244 -11.78 0.70 -30.31
N GLY A 245 -10.73 1.30 -29.73
CA GLY A 245 -10.83 2.34 -28.72
C GLY A 245 -10.32 1.88 -27.36
N ILE A 246 -10.22 2.81 -26.41
CA ILE A 246 -9.85 2.47 -25.03
C ILE A 246 -11.09 1.94 -24.33
N ALA A 247 -11.01 0.70 -23.86
CA ALA A 247 -12.07 0.09 -23.07
C ALA A 247 -12.38 0.90 -21.81
N THR A 248 -13.67 1.01 -21.46
CA THR A 248 -14.10 1.75 -20.26
C THR A 248 -13.42 1.19 -19.01
N SER A 249 -13.46 -0.13 -18.80
CA SER A 249 -12.81 -0.79 -17.65
C SER A 249 -11.31 -0.47 -17.55
N LYS A 250 -10.58 -0.48 -18.68
CA LYS A 250 -9.17 -0.07 -18.74
C LYS A 250 -8.99 1.36 -18.27
N LYS A 251 -9.72 2.30 -18.88
CA LYS A 251 -9.58 3.73 -18.59
C LYS A 251 -9.86 4.02 -17.12
N VAL A 252 -10.99 3.52 -16.61
CA VAL A 252 -11.42 3.84 -15.24
C VAL A 252 -10.50 3.21 -14.20
N PHE A 253 -10.03 1.97 -14.44
CA PHE A 253 -9.04 1.31 -13.59
C PHE A 253 -7.76 2.14 -13.48
N LEU A 254 -7.14 2.50 -14.61
CA LEU A 254 -5.84 3.17 -14.62
C LEU A 254 -5.90 4.53 -13.90
N GLN A 255 -7.00 5.28 -14.05
CA GLN A 255 -7.18 6.56 -13.37
C GLN A 255 -7.35 6.40 -11.86
N ALA A 256 -8.24 5.49 -11.42
CA ALA A 256 -8.46 5.26 -10.00
C ALA A 256 -7.20 4.70 -9.31
N ALA A 257 -6.53 3.72 -9.92
CA ALA A 257 -5.31 3.13 -9.39
C ALA A 257 -4.17 4.16 -9.29
N THR A 258 -4.05 5.09 -10.24
CA THR A 258 -3.08 6.19 -10.17
C THR A 258 -3.26 7.06 -8.92
N ILE A 259 -4.51 7.48 -8.64
CA ILE A 259 -4.82 8.28 -7.45
C ILE A 259 -4.52 7.51 -6.17
N MET A 260 -4.95 6.24 -6.11
CA MET A 260 -4.75 5.37 -4.95
C MET A 260 -3.27 5.16 -4.65
N LEU A 261 -2.45 4.90 -5.67
CA LEU A 261 -1.01 4.70 -5.51
C LEU A 261 -0.30 5.98 -5.08
N SER A 262 -0.63 7.13 -5.69
CA SER A 262 -0.07 8.43 -5.27
C SER A 262 -0.39 8.72 -3.80
N TYR A 263 -1.62 8.41 -3.37
CA TYR A 263 -2.02 8.54 -1.97
C TYR A 263 -1.27 7.56 -1.06
N GLN A 264 -1.20 6.28 -1.40
CA GLN A 264 -0.50 5.26 -0.60
C GLN A 264 1.01 5.51 -0.49
N LEU A 265 1.62 6.14 -1.50
CA LEU A 265 3.03 6.55 -1.49
C LEU A 265 3.27 7.90 -0.78
N GLY A 266 2.24 8.51 -0.21
CA GLY A 266 2.36 9.75 0.58
C GLY A 266 2.49 11.02 -0.26
N HIS A 267 2.13 11.00 -1.55
CA HIS A 267 2.16 12.20 -2.40
C HIS A 267 0.89 13.04 -2.29
N MET A 268 -0.15 12.51 -1.65
CA MET A 268 -1.44 13.15 -1.48
C MET A 268 -1.89 13.02 -0.04
N SER A 269 -2.35 14.11 0.54
CA SER A 269 -2.98 14.15 1.84
C SER A 269 -4.32 13.42 1.83
N SER A 270 -4.71 13.01 3.03
CA SER A 270 -6.02 12.42 3.29
C SER A 270 -7.19 13.29 2.87
N ALA A 271 -7.08 14.60 3.10
CA ALA A 271 -8.12 15.57 2.79
C ALA A 271 -8.38 15.60 1.27
N VAL A 272 -7.32 15.69 0.46
CA VAL A 272 -7.44 15.69 -1.00
C VAL A 272 -7.94 14.35 -1.51
N TYR A 273 -7.38 13.24 -1.03
CA TYR A 273 -7.87 11.91 -1.41
C TYR A 273 -9.36 11.73 -1.07
N GLY A 274 -9.79 12.24 0.09
CA GLY A 274 -11.19 12.26 0.51
C GLY A 274 -12.11 12.95 -0.49
N THR A 275 -11.68 14.05 -1.12
CA THR A 275 -12.47 14.74 -2.17
C THR A 275 -12.65 13.91 -3.45
N LEU A 276 -11.75 12.96 -3.71
CA LEU A 276 -11.75 12.08 -4.89
C LEU A 276 -12.44 10.73 -4.62
N SER A 277 -12.71 10.40 -3.36
CA SER A 277 -13.25 9.11 -2.91
C SER A 277 -14.58 8.74 -3.57
N ALA A 278 -15.48 9.71 -3.80
CA ALA A 278 -16.76 9.48 -4.46
C ALA A 278 -16.59 9.00 -5.91
N ASP A 279 -15.60 9.55 -6.64
CA ASP A 279 -15.30 9.14 -8.01
C ASP A 279 -14.66 7.75 -8.04
N ILE A 280 -13.76 7.46 -7.10
CA ILE A 280 -13.18 6.13 -6.92
C ILE A 280 -14.26 5.09 -6.61
N ALA A 281 -15.25 5.42 -5.77
CA ALA A 281 -16.36 4.54 -5.44
C ALA A 281 -17.25 4.24 -6.66
N ILE A 282 -17.56 5.23 -7.51
CA ILE A 282 -18.30 5.02 -8.76
C ILE A 282 -17.55 4.04 -9.67
N ILE A 283 -16.23 4.22 -9.81
CA ILE A 283 -15.39 3.34 -10.62
C ILE A 283 -15.36 1.93 -10.04
N SER A 284 -15.16 1.80 -8.72
CA SER A 284 -15.13 0.51 -8.04
C SER A 284 -16.44 -0.26 -8.21
N ASN A 285 -17.59 0.39 -8.05
CA ASN A 285 -18.91 -0.23 -8.27
C ASN A 285 -19.12 -0.70 -9.71
N TYR A 286 -18.62 0.05 -10.70
CA TYR A 286 -18.65 -0.39 -12.09
C TYR A 286 -17.75 -1.61 -12.32
N LEU A 287 -16.53 -1.58 -11.77
CA LEU A 287 -15.56 -2.68 -11.93
C LEU A 287 -15.99 -3.97 -11.21
N ALA A 288 -16.79 -3.88 -10.14
CA ALA A 288 -17.29 -5.04 -9.39
C ALA A 288 -18.23 -5.97 -10.19
N GLN A 289 -18.63 -5.57 -11.40
CA GLN A 289 -19.44 -6.40 -12.29
C GLN A 289 -18.63 -7.39 -13.11
N PHE A 290 -17.30 -7.27 -13.10
CA PHE A 290 -16.39 -8.08 -13.90
C PHE A 290 -15.49 -8.92 -13.00
N ASP A 291 -15.00 -10.04 -13.53
CA ASP A 291 -13.88 -10.73 -12.92
C ASP A 291 -12.63 -9.82 -12.97
N LYS A 292 -11.60 -10.19 -12.21
CA LYS A 292 -10.31 -9.50 -12.24
C LYS A 292 -9.86 -9.23 -13.68
N LEU A 293 -9.56 -7.96 -13.97
CA LEU A 293 -9.34 -7.45 -15.33
C LEU A 293 -8.14 -8.10 -16.06
N THR A 294 -7.32 -8.88 -15.38
CA THR A 294 -6.18 -9.61 -15.97
C THR A 294 -6.56 -10.88 -16.71
N SER A 295 -7.83 -11.29 -16.66
CA SER A 295 -8.33 -12.49 -17.33
C SER A 295 -8.74 -12.27 -18.80
N TYR A 296 -8.76 -11.02 -19.27
CA TYR A 296 -9.29 -10.69 -20.60
C TYR A 296 -8.19 -10.33 -21.60
N GLU A 297 -8.29 -10.88 -22.81
CA GLU A 297 -7.48 -10.45 -23.96
C GLU A 297 -7.95 -9.08 -24.50
N GLN A 298 -9.22 -8.74 -24.28
CA GLN A 298 -9.84 -7.46 -24.58
C GLN A 298 -10.73 -7.01 -23.41
N LEU A 299 -10.43 -5.85 -22.86
CA LEU A 299 -11.10 -5.33 -21.66
C LEU A 299 -12.54 -4.86 -21.95
N PRO A 300 -13.51 -5.04 -21.02
CA PRO A 300 -14.89 -4.62 -21.22
C PRO A 300 -15.09 -3.11 -21.42
N SER A 301 -15.92 -2.72 -22.40
CA SER A 301 -16.31 -1.32 -22.64
C SER A 301 -17.73 -0.98 -22.18
N GLY A 302 -18.60 -1.98 -22.02
CA GLY A 302 -20.00 -1.83 -21.61
C GLY A 302 -20.24 -2.13 -20.13
N GLY A 303 -21.49 -2.39 -19.76
CA GLY A 303 -21.92 -2.68 -18.38
C GLY A 303 -22.73 -1.54 -17.76
N ASP A 304 -23.48 -1.84 -16.70
CA ASP A 304 -24.31 -0.86 -16.02
C ASP A 304 -23.42 0.17 -15.33
N GLY A 305 -23.71 1.46 -15.51
CA GLY A 305 -22.90 2.54 -14.93
C GLY A 305 -21.61 2.87 -15.68
N ALA A 306 -21.31 2.24 -16.82
CA ALA A 306 -20.11 2.53 -17.62
C ALA A 306 -19.92 4.03 -17.94
N ALA A 307 -21.00 4.74 -18.29
CA ALA A 307 -20.95 6.17 -18.57
C ALA A 307 -20.61 7.02 -17.33
N ALA A 308 -21.13 6.65 -16.15
CA ALA A 308 -20.85 7.32 -14.90
C ALA A 308 -19.39 7.09 -14.46
N ALA A 309 -18.91 5.85 -14.58
CA ALA A 309 -17.52 5.50 -14.30
C ALA A 309 -16.55 6.22 -15.25
N TRP A 310 -16.89 6.32 -16.54
CA TRP A 310 -16.09 7.09 -17.50
C TRP A 310 -16.01 8.58 -17.12
N ALA A 311 -17.13 9.17 -16.71
CA ALA A 311 -17.16 10.56 -16.26
C ALA A 311 -16.36 10.78 -14.96
N ALA A 312 -16.44 9.85 -14.01
CA ALA A 312 -15.62 9.86 -12.79
C ALA A 312 -14.12 9.78 -13.12
N ALA A 313 -13.72 8.86 -14.00
CA ALA A 313 -12.34 8.73 -14.45
C ALA A 313 -11.83 10.00 -15.16
N ALA A 314 -12.70 10.73 -15.87
CA ALA A 314 -12.34 12.01 -16.47
C ALA A 314 -12.10 13.12 -15.43
N ARG A 315 -12.83 13.12 -14.30
CA ARG A 315 -12.57 14.05 -13.18
C ARG A 315 -11.26 13.73 -12.46
N LEU A 316 -10.96 12.45 -12.25
CA LEU A 316 -9.68 12.02 -11.70
C LEU A 316 -8.51 12.42 -12.62
N ASP A 317 -8.67 12.25 -13.94
CA ASP A 317 -7.69 12.68 -14.95
C ASP A 317 -7.41 14.20 -14.87
N GLN A 318 -8.47 15.00 -14.74
CA GLN A 318 -8.34 16.45 -14.57
C GLN A 318 -7.56 16.81 -13.30
N PHE A 319 -7.82 16.11 -12.19
CA PHE A 319 -7.05 16.29 -10.96
C PHE A 319 -5.57 15.94 -11.16
N ILE A 320 -5.26 14.79 -11.77
CA ILE A 320 -3.88 14.33 -12.02
C ILE A 320 -3.13 15.35 -12.88
N GLN A 321 -3.77 15.88 -13.94
CA GLN A 321 -3.17 16.88 -14.81
C GLN A 321 -2.92 18.21 -14.08
N ALA A 322 -3.84 18.66 -13.24
CA ALA A 322 -3.71 19.89 -12.48
C ALA A 322 -2.69 19.80 -11.33
N ASN A 323 -2.45 18.60 -10.81
CA ASN A 323 -1.61 18.35 -9.63
C ASN A 323 -0.50 17.33 -9.93
N HIS A 324 0.08 17.35 -11.12
CA HIS A 324 1.13 16.40 -11.48
C HIS A 324 2.41 16.63 -10.66
N CYS A 325 2.98 15.58 -10.05
CA CYS A 325 4.15 15.71 -9.18
C CYS A 325 5.39 16.27 -9.91
N ASP A 326 5.63 15.90 -11.18
CA ASP A 326 6.82 16.37 -11.92
C ASP A 326 6.73 17.85 -12.40
N ASN A 327 5.58 18.51 -12.20
CA ASN A 327 5.37 19.91 -12.61
C ASN A 327 5.65 20.91 -11.48
N ARG A 328 6.25 20.46 -10.37
CA ARG A 328 6.56 21.27 -9.18
C ARG A 328 8.00 20.99 -8.73
#